data_AF-A0A4C1Z1Y8-F1
#
_entry.id   AF-A0A4C1Z1Y8-F1
#
_cell.length_a   1.000
_cell.length_b   1.000
_cell.length_c   1.000
_cell.angle_alpha   90.00
_cell.angle_beta   90.00
_cell.angle_gamma   90.00
#
_symmetry.space_group_name_H-M   'P 1'
#
loop_
_entity.id
_entity.type
_entity.pdbx_description
1 polymer ?
#
loop_
_entity_poly.entity_id
_entity_poly.type
_entity_poly.pdbx_seq_one_letter_code
_entity_poly.pdbx_strand_id
1 'polypeptide(L)'
;MSVQKATDRHEIVARVFHLKVRKLKNVVTKGKVFGDVQCHTRSIEWQKRGLPHVHILIWLKEKPLPNQIDSIIRAKIADPQEDEDLYDTVIKNMVHGPCGTYNSESPCMKNGKCTKNYP
;
A
#
# COMPACT_ATOMS: atom_id res chain seq x y z
N MET A 1 24.33 -21.38 -4.29
CA MET A 1 22.92 -21.73 -4.04
C MET A 1 22.07 -20.55 -4.47
N SER A 2 21.14 -20.71 -5.41
CA SER A 2 20.23 -19.62 -5.79
C SER A 2 19.28 -19.33 -4.63
N VAL A 3 19.36 -18.13 -4.06
CA VAL A 3 18.47 -17.71 -2.98
C VAL A 3 17.11 -17.36 -3.60
N GLN A 4 16.12 -18.24 -3.43
CA GLN A 4 14.74 -17.99 -3.85
C GLN A 4 14.15 -16.83 -3.04
N LYS A 5 13.54 -15.85 -3.73
CA LYS A 5 12.81 -14.73 -3.12
C LYS A 5 11.33 -15.05 -3.04
N ALA A 6 10.62 -14.40 -2.13
CA ALA A 6 9.17 -14.58 -1.97
C ALA A 6 8.40 -14.30 -3.28
N THR A 7 8.87 -13.35 -4.09
CA THR A 7 8.27 -13.01 -5.40
C THR A 7 8.41 -14.10 -6.46
N ASP A 8 9.31 -15.07 -6.27
CA ASP A 8 9.52 -16.17 -7.20
C ASP A 8 8.48 -17.28 -7.02
N ARG A 9 7.65 -17.21 -5.97
CA ARG A 9 6.60 -18.17 -5.58
C ARG A 9 5.22 -17.56 -5.74
N HIS A 10 4.80 -17.41 -6.99
CA HIS A 10 3.54 -16.76 -7.39
C HIS A 10 2.31 -17.33 -6.69
N GLU A 11 2.27 -18.64 -6.42
CA GLU A 11 1.18 -19.31 -5.73
C GLU A 11 1.09 -18.93 -4.24
N ILE A 12 2.23 -18.74 -3.58
CA ILE A 12 2.27 -18.29 -2.17
C ILE A 12 1.86 -16.82 -2.12
N VAL A 13 2.39 -15.99 -3.02
CA VAL A 13 2.04 -14.57 -3.14
C VAL A 13 0.54 -14.40 -3.34
N ALA A 14 -0.07 -15.14 -4.28
CA ALA A 14 -1.50 -15.07 -4.55
C ALA A 14 -2.35 -15.46 -3.32
N ARG A 15 -1.95 -16.52 -2.60
CA ARG A 15 -2.65 -16.96 -1.38
C ARG A 15 -2.57 -15.92 -0.27
N VAL A 16 -1.38 -15.41 0.03
CA VAL A 16 -1.19 -14.38 1.06
C VAL A 16 -1.93 -13.09 0.67
N PHE A 17 -1.85 -12.68 -0.59
CA PHE A 17 -2.60 -11.54 -1.11
C PHE A 17 -4.10 -11.70 -0.89
N HIS A 18 -4.67 -12.85 -1.25
CA HIS A 18 -6.09 -13.13 -1.04
C HIS A 18 -6.49 -13.04 0.44
N LEU A 19 -5.68 -13.58 1.34
CA LEU A 19 -5.91 -13.49 2.79
C LEU A 19 -5.90 -12.03 3.27
N LYS A 20 -4.94 -11.22 2.81
CA LYS A 20 -4.87 -9.79 3.13
C LYS A 20 -6.07 -9.01 2.58
N VAL A 21 -6.48 -9.24 1.33
CA VAL A 21 -7.68 -8.62 0.74
C VAL A 21 -8.94 -8.97 1.54
N ARG A 22 -9.08 -10.23 1.98
CA ARG A 22 -10.22 -10.64 2.80
C ARG A 22 -10.23 -9.96 4.17
N LYS A 23 -9.07 -9.83 4.81
CA LYS A 23 -8.92 -9.12 6.09
C LYS A 23 -9.24 -7.63 5.92
N LEU A 24 -8.69 -6.98 4.90
CA LEU A 24 -8.94 -5.57 4.59
C LEU A 24 -10.44 -5.31 4.34
N LYS A 25 -11.10 -6.16 3.54
CA LYS A 25 -12.54 -6.08 3.33
C LYS A 25 -13.32 -6.11 4.65
N ASN A 26 -12.97 -7.02 5.56
CA ASN A 26 -13.65 -7.12 6.85
C ASN A 26 -13.41 -5.89 7.74
N VAL A 27 -12.20 -5.34 7.75
CA VAL A 27 -11.90 -4.09 8.48
C VAL A 27 -12.77 -2.95 7.95
N VAL A 28 -12.85 -2.80 6.62
CA VAL A 28 -13.66 -1.77 5.95
C VAL A 28 -15.15 -1.95 6.22
N THR A 29 -15.70 -3.15 6.01
CA THR A 29 -17.16 -3.34 6.00
C THR A 29 -17.75 -3.72 7.36
N LYS A 30 -17.06 -4.59 8.12
CA LYS A 30 -17.52 -5.03 9.45
C LYS A 30 -16.95 -4.17 10.56
N GLY A 31 -15.69 -3.77 10.43
CA GLY A 31 -15.04 -2.84 11.36
C GLY A 31 -15.51 -1.40 11.18
N LYS A 32 -16.18 -1.08 10.07
CA LYS A 32 -16.79 0.23 9.79
C LYS A 32 -15.80 1.39 9.93
N VAL A 33 -14.53 1.19 9.57
CA VAL A 33 -13.46 2.21 9.73
C VAL A 33 -13.74 3.51 8.95
N PHE A 34 -14.59 3.45 7.91
CA PHE A 34 -15.05 4.61 7.16
C PHE A 34 -16.54 4.91 7.37
N GLY A 35 -17.20 4.25 8.32
CA GLY A 35 -18.66 4.28 8.51
C GLY A 35 -19.39 3.08 7.91
N ASP A 36 -20.72 3.16 7.87
CA ASP A 36 -21.57 2.09 7.33
C ASP A 36 -21.44 1.97 5.81
N VAL A 37 -21.08 0.78 5.34
CA VAL A 37 -20.96 0.47 3.92
C VAL A 37 -22.30 -0.01 3.36
N GLN A 38 -22.81 0.67 2.34
CA GLN A 38 -24.01 0.26 1.60
C GLN A 38 -23.70 -0.89 0.64
N CYS A 39 -22.65 -0.74 -0.16
CA CYS A 39 -22.15 -1.80 -1.04
C CYS A 39 -20.67 -1.60 -1.34
N HIS A 40 -20.03 -2.62 -1.90
CA HIS A 40 -18.64 -2.55 -2.35
C HIS A 40 -18.44 -3.47 -3.56
N THR A 41 -17.48 -3.13 -4.42
CA THR A 41 -17.01 -4.01 -5.49
C THR A 41 -15.49 -4.08 -5.48
N ARG A 42 -14.93 -5.14 -6.07
CA ARG A 42 -13.49 -5.25 -6.24
C ARG A 42 -13.15 -5.94 -7.56
N SER A 43 -12.06 -5.51 -8.18
CA SER A 43 -11.40 -6.24 -9.27
C SER A 43 -9.97 -6.58 -8.83
N ILE A 44 -9.48 -7.74 -9.27
CA ILE A 44 -8.09 -8.15 -9.05
C ILE A 44 -7.45 -8.25 -10.43
N GLU A 45 -6.32 -7.57 -10.59
CA GLU A 45 -5.53 -7.55 -11.82
C GLU A 45 -4.08 -7.92 -11.52
N TRP A 46 -3.36 -8.41 -12.54
CA TRP A 46 -1.93 -8.69 -12.43
C TRP A 46 -1.17 -7.57 -13.12
N GLN A 47 -0.46 -6.75 -12.34
CA GLN A 47 0.27 -5.60 -12.88
C GLN A 47 1.56 -6.03 -13.60
N LYS A 48 2.19 -5.10 -14.33
CA LYS A 48 3.51 -5.30 -14.92
C LYS A 48 4.47 -5.78 -13.81
N ARG A 49 5.15 -6.91 -14.04
CA ARG A 49 5.95 -7.72 -13.08
C ARG A 49 5.19 -8.87 -12.40
N GLY A 50 3.95 -9.15 -12.79
CA GLY A 50 3.27 -10.39 -12.42
C GLY A 50 2.90 -10.47 -10.93
N LEU A 51 2.67 -9.32 -10.28
CA LEU A 51 2.15 -9.27 -8.91
C LEU A 51 0.66 -8.89 -8.91
N PRO A 52 -0.13 -9.47 -8.00
CA PRO A 52 -1.54 -9.16 -7.90
C PRO A 52 -1.77 -7.76 -7.31
N HIS A 53 -2.73 -7.05 -7.88
CA HIS A 53 -3.21 -5.74 -7.45
C HIS A 53 -4.73 -5.78 -7.34
N VAL A 54 -5.30 -5.01 -6.42
CA VAL A 54 -6.75 -4.97 -6.19
C VAL A 54 -7.24 -3.53 -6.25
N HIS A 55 -8.28 -3.29 -7.05
CA HIS A 55 -9.07 -2.08 -6.99
C HIS A 55 -10.30 -2.38 -6.14
N ILE A 56 -10.57 -1.55 -5.12
CA ILE A 56 -11.72 -1.71 -4.23
C ILE A 56 -12.52 -0.40 -4.26
N LEU A 57 -13.79 -0.47 -4.68
CA LEU A 57 -14.71 0.66 -4.56
C LEU A 57 -15.70 0.39 -3.42
N ILE A 58 -15.93 1.41 -2.61
CA ILE A 58 -16.78 1.35 -1.42
C ILE A 58 -17.80 2.48 -1.52
N TRP A 59 -19.09 2.15 -1.35
CA TRP A 59 -20.16 3.12 -1.24
C TRP A 59 -20.62 3.16 0.21
N LEU A 60 -20.45 4.31 0.86
CA LEU A 60 -20.90 4.56 2.23
C LEU A 60 -22.38 4.95 2.22
N LYS A 61 -23.13 4.52 3.25
CA LYS A 61 -24.53 4.94 3.44
C LYS A 61 -24.61 6.45 3.68
N GLU A 62 -23.75 6.94 4.58
CA GLU A 62 -23.60 8.36 4.86
C GLU A 62 -22.47 8.92 3.99
N LYS A 63 -22.82 9.86 3.10
CA LYS A 63 -21.85 10.50 2.22
C LYS A 63 -21.04 11.53 3.02
N PRO A 64 -19.70 11.41 3.09
CA PRO A 64 -18.89 12.43 3.73
C PRO A 64 -18.99 13.76 2.98
N LEU A 65 -19.03 14.85 3.73
CA LEU A 65 -18.97 16.20 3.20
C LEU A 65 -17.55 16.48 2.64
N PRO A 66 -17.40 17.40 1.67
CA PRO A 66 -16.10 17.72 1.09
C PRO A 66 -15.03 18.07 2.13
N ASN A 67 -15.38 18.81 3.18
CA ASN A 67 -14.47 19.19 4.27
C ASN A 67 -14.11 18.03 5.22
N GLN A 68 -14.76 16.87 5.12
CA GLN A 68 -14.48 15.69 5.94
C GLN A 68 -13.52 14.73 5.24
N ILE A 69 -13.35 14.83 3.92
CA ILE A 69 -12.58 13.86 3.11
C ILE A 69 -11.16 13.70 3.64
N ASP A 70 -10.44 14.79 3.89
CA ASP A 70 -9.05 14.74 4.36
C ASP A 70 -8.89 14.15 5.76
N SER A 71 -9.95 14.18 6.57
CA SER A 71 -9.94 13.54 7.89
C SER A 71 -10.06 12.01 7.78
N ILE A 72 -10.72 11.53 6.72
CA ILE A 72 -10.98 10.11 6.45
C ILE A 72 -9.85 9.51 5.59
N ILE A 73 -9.41 10.23 4.57
CA ILE A 73 -8.42 9.80 3.58
C ILE A 73 -7.21 10.71 3.66
N ARG A 74 -6.10 10.20 4.20
CA ARG A 74 -4.84 10.93 4.31
C ARG A 74 -3.65 9.99 4.31
N ALA A 75 -2.57 10.42 3.68
CA ALA A 75 -1.27 9.80 3.83
C ALA A 75 -0.60 10.41 5.07
N LYS A 76 -0.24 9.58 6.04
CA LYS A 76 0.47 10.00 7.24
C LYS A 76 1.65 9.07 7.49
N ILE A 77 2.76 9.65 7.91
CA ILE A 77 3.82 8.94 8.62
C ILE A 77 3.37 8.90 10.08
N ALA A 78 3.35 7.72 10.69
CA ALA A 78 2.95 7.56 12.08
C ALA A 78 3.97 8.24 13.01
N ASP A 79 3.60 8.53 14.26
CA ASP A 79 4.59 8.91 15.26
C ASP A 79 5.23 7.63 15.81
N PRO A 80 6.56 7.44 15.74
CA PRO A 80 7.21 6.24 16.27
C PRO A 80 7.03 6.08 17.79
N GLN A 81 6.71 7.15 18.55
CA GLN A 81 6.40 7.03 19.98
C GLN A 81 4.97 6.53 20.23
N GLU A 82 4.05 6.73 19.28
CA GLU A 82 2.66 6.26 19.38
C GLU A 82 2.46 4.87 18.76
N ASP A 83 3.08 4.61 17.61
CA ASP A 83 2.95 3.37 16.84
C ASP A 83 4.22 3.11 16.00
N GLU A 84 5.23 2.53 16.65
CA GLU A 84 6.52 2.17 16.04
C GLU A 84 6.35 1.19 14.85
N ASP A 85 5.49 0.18 14.99
CA ASP A 85 5.26 -0.83 13.96
C ASP A 85 4.68 -0.22 12.68
N LEU A 86 3.70 0.70 12.81
CA LEU A 86 3.13 1.40 11.68
C LEU A 86 4.14 2.37 11.06
N TYR A 87 4.91 3.09 11.88
CA TYR A 87 5.98 3.97 11.41
C TYR A 87 6.97 3.22 10.53
N ASP A 88 7.54 2.13 11.05
CA ASP A 88 8.51 1.30 10.35
C ASP A 88 7.94 0.72 9.05
N THR A 89 6.68 0.28 9.10
CA THR A 89 6.00 -0.24 7.92
C THR A 89 5.84 0.83 6.83
N VAL A 90 5.44 2.05 7.19
CA VAL A 90 5.26 3.15 6.23
C VAL A 90 6.60 3.61 5.67
N ILE A 91 7.61 3.86 6.51
CA ILE A 91 8.94 4.30 6.07
C ILE A 91 9.57 3.28 5.13
N LYS A 92 9.46 1.99 5.46
CA LYS A 92 10.08 0.93 4.65
C LYS A 92 9.40 0.71 3.30
N ASN A 93 8.07 0.83 3.22
CA ASN A 93 7.32 0.37 2.06
C ASN A 93 6.67 1.48 1.22
N MET A 94 6.41 2.66 1.82
CA MET A 94 5.62 3.73 1.21
C MET A 94 6.43 5.00 0.93
N VAL A 95 7.61 5.14 1.54
CA VAL A 95 8.51 6.29 1.33
C VAL A 95 9.60 5.90 0.34
N HIS A 96 9.97 6.83 -0.54
CA HIS A 96 11.12 6.64 -1.40
C HIS A 96 12.38 6.58 -0.53
N GLY A 97 13.11 5.46 -0.59
CA GLY A 97 14.39 5.34 0.11
C GLY A 97 15.42 6.37 -0.37
N PRO A 98 16.50 6.60 0.39
CA PRO A 98 17.55 7.53 -0.01
C PRO A 98 18.07 7.17 -1.40
N CYS A 99 18.29 8.19 -2.23
CA CYS A 99 18.90 8.06 -3.55
C CYS A 99 19.76 9.29 -3.85
N GLY A 100 20.28 9.41 -5.07
CA GLY A 100 21.08 10.57 -5.45
C GLY A 100 22.45 10.55 -4.79
N THR A 101 22.80 11.66 -4.16
CA THR A 101 24.06 11.82 -3.41
C THR A 101 24.09 10.97 -2.14
N TYR A 102 22.92 10.68 -1.55
CA TYR A 102 22.82 9.89 -0.32
C TYR A 102 22.92 8.38 -0.58
N ASN A 103 22.54 7.93 -1.77
CA ASN A 103 22.73 6.54 -2.20
C ASN A 103 22.73 6.44 -3.73
N SER A 104 23.92 6.37 -4.32
CA SER A 104 24.11 6.23 -5.75
C SER A 104 23.81 4.81 -6.28
N GLU A 105 23.73 3.82 -5.40
CA GLU A 105 23.44 2.41 -5.73
C GLU A 105 21.95 2.09 -5.75
N SER A 106 21.10 3.04 -5.35
CA SER A 106 19.64 2.85 -5.34
C SER A 106 19.12 2.46 -6.73
N PRO A 107 18.17 1.49 -6.85
CA PRO A 107 17.70 0.98 -8.15
C PRO A 107 17.06 2.03 -9.08
N CYS A 108 16.68 3.19 -8.53
CA CYS A 108 16.15 4.31 -9.31
C CYS A 108 17.24 5.14 -9.99
N MET A 109 18.52 4.99 -9.61
CA MET A 109 19.65 5.77 -10.11
C MET A 109 20.07 5.31 -11.50
N LYS A 110 20.21 6.26 -12.43
CA LYS A 110 20.77 6.02 -13.77
C LYS A 110 21.55 7.26 -14.21
N ASN A 111 22.78 7.07 -14.69
CA ASN A 111 23.67 8.16 -15.12
C ASN A 111 23.81 9.28 -14.07
N GLY A 112 23.96 8.90 -12.79
CA GLY A 112 24.11 9.85 -11.67
C GLY A 112 22.86 10.64 -11.29
N LYS A 113 21.69 10.33 -11.87
CA LYS A 113 20.41 11.00 -11.56
C LYS A 113 19.32 9.99 -11.20
N CYS A 114 18.43 10.37 -10.28
CA CYS A 114 17.25 9.58 -9.97
C CYS A 114 16.26 9.64 -11.16
N THR A 115 15.97 8.48 -11.76
CA THR A 115 15.03 8.38 -12.91
C THR A 115 13.57 8.66 -12.55
N LYS A 116 13.27 8.79 -11.25
CA LYS A 116 11.93 9.05 -10.73
C LYS A 116 11.74 10.50 -10.31
N ASN A 117 12.76 11.34 -10.47
CA ASN A 117 12.75 12.75 -10.10
C ASN A 117 12.31 13.00 -8.65
N TYR A 118 12.51 12.01 -7.76
CA TYR A 118 12.49 12.27 -6.34
C TYR A 118 13.73 13.11 -6.00
N PRO A 119 13.59 14.08 -5.06
CA PRO A 119 14.72 14.86 -4.57
C PRO A 119 15.85 13.98 -4.02
#